data_AF-F8LEW7-F1
#
_entry.id   AF-F8LEW7-F1
#
_cell.length_a   1.000
_cell.length_b   1.000
_cell.length_c   1.000
_cell.angle_alpha   90.00
_cell.angle_beta   90.00
_cell.angle_gamma   90.00
#
_symmetry.space_group_name_H-M   'P 1'
#
loop_
_entity.id
_entity.type
_entity.pdbx_description
1 polymer ?
#
loop_
_entity_poly.entity_id
_entity_poly.type
_entity_poly.pdbx_seq_one_letter_code
_entity_poly.pdbx_strand_id
1 'polypeptide(L)'
;MKKKTFVLDTNVLLHDPESILKFPKSYVVIPVTVLEELNRMKRLPDELGKHSRTVFRLFDSISKEGRGDLHKGLNLDNGASLRIQLHSKAGMLGDLTPSIRDNRILMSALLLQEQGEVVVFVSKDFAARIKAEAIGLEAEDYENLKFSYDGLYRGIRLIDVTKREVDEFFKDSILKVEANGWKPNEYCVMKSPENSSAIGKYDAADGSVKPLIKFSDLWGVRPRNVEQKCAVDLLCAT
;
A
#
# COMPACT_ATOMS: atom_id res chain seq x y z
N MET A 1 10.79 -5.46 21.95
CA MET A 1 9.85 -4.42 21.46
C MET A 1 8.43 -4.88 21.69
N LYS A 2 7.56 -4.01 22.22
CA LYS A 2 6.13 -4.31 22.35
C LYS A 2 5.46 -4.24 20.97
N LYS A 3 4.60 -5.21 20.65
CA LYS A 3 3.89 -5.28 19.36
C LYS A 3 2.93 -4.07 19.25
N LYS A 4 2.93 -3.34 18.12
CA LYS A 4 1.99 -2.22 17.90
C LYS A 4 0.58 -2.74 17.64
N THR A 5 -0.42 -1.98 18.07
CA THR A 5 -1.84 -2.21 17.84
C THR A 5 -2.39 -1.13 16.92
N PHE A 6 -2.73 -1.50 15.70
CA PHE A 6 -3.32 -0.59 14.71
C PHE A 6 -4.84 -0.66 14.78
N VAL A 7 -5.48 0.48 15.04
CA VAL A 7 -6.94 0.60 15.04
C VAL A 7 -7.35 1.27 13.73
N LEU A 8 -8.07 0.54 12.88
CA LEU A 8 -8.41 1.03 11.54
C LEU A 8 -9.76 1.76 11.52
N ASP A 9 -9.78 2.88 10.81
CA ASP A 9 -10.99 3.62 10.46
C ASP A 9 -11.74 2.96 9.27
N THR A 10 -13.04 3.24 9.15
CA THR A 10 -13.91 2.72 8.07
C THR A 10 -13.43 3.15 6.69
N ASN A 11 -12.97 4.40 6.55
CA ASN A 11 -12.49 4.93 5.26
C ASN A 11 -11.26 4.18 4.74
N VAL A 12 -10.46 3.58 5.62
CA VAL A 12 -9.32 2.74 5.23
C VAL A 12 -9.81 1.48 4.52
N LEU A 13 -10.78 0.78 5.12
CA LEU A 13 -11.35 -0.47 4.59
C LEU A 13 -12.20 -0.23 3.34
N LEU A 14 -12.92 0.90 3.28
CA LEU A 14 -13.71 1.29 2.11
C LEU A 14 -12.83 1.66 0.92
N HIS A 15 -11.64 2.20 1.15
CA HIS A 15 -10.71 2.51 0.07
C HIS A 15 -9.89 1.28 -0.34
N ASP A 16 -9.48 0.46 0.64
CA ASP A 16 -8.63 -0.70 0.44
C ASP A 16 -9.16 -1.91 1.25
N PRO A 17 -9.96 -2.78 0.60
CA PRO A 17 -10.55 -3.95 1.25
C PRO A 17 -9.55 -4.93 1.88
N GLU A 18 -8.31 -4.91 1.41
CA GLU A 18 -7.23 -5.80 1.88
C GLU A 18 -6.34 -5.15 2.94
N SER A 19 -6.64 -3.92 3.36
CA SER A 19 -5.85 -3.15 4.33
C SER A 19 -5.52 -3.92 5.61
N ILE A 20 -6.43 -4.77 6.12
CA ILE A 20 -6.19 -5.61 7.31
C ILE A 20 -5.00 -6.57 7.17
N LEU A 21 -4.59 -6.91 5.94
CA LEU A 21 -3.48 -7.80 5.64
C LEU A 21 -2.12 -7.06 5.55
N LYS A 22 -2.11 -5.72 5.63
CA LYS A 22 -0.92 -4.90 5.36
C LYS A 22 -0.15 -4.47 6.61
N PHE A 23 -0.45 -5.09 7.74
CA PHE A 23 0.18 -4.81 9.04
C PHE A 23 0.93 -6.03 9.57
N PRO A 24 2.02 -6.47 8.92
CA PRO A 24 2.73 -7.69 9.30
C PRO A 24 3.23 -7.60 10.75
N LYS A 25 3.22 -8.76 11.44
CA LYS A 25 3.71 -8.87 12.82
C LYS A 25 3.12 -7.83 13.78
N SER A 26 1.87 -7.41 13.58
CA SER A 26 1.19 -6.39 14.42
C SER A 26 -0.17 -6.88 14.93
N TYR A 27 -0.81 -6.15 15.86
CA TYR A 27 -2.23 -6.35 16.15
C TYR A 27 -3.05 -5.42 15.26
N VAL A 28 -4.07 -5.96 14.59
CA VAL A 28 -5.02 -5.19 13.78
C VAL A 28 -6.37 -5.25 14.47
N VAL A 29 -6.91 -4.09 14.81
CA VAL A 29 -8.14 -3.96 15.56
C VAL A 29 -9.17 -3.22 14.74
N ILE A 30 -10.35 -3.82 14.63
CA ILE A 30 -11.50 -3.25 13.95
C ILE A 30 -12.59 -2.99 15.01
N PRO A 31 -12.86 -1.72 15.36
CA PRO A 31 -13.96 -1.39 16.25
C PRO A 31 -15.29 -1.85 15.68
N VAL A 32 -16.22 -2.30 16.52
CA VAL A 32 -17.54 -2.75 16.05
C VAL A 32 -18.31 -1.67 15.29
N THR A 33 -18.12 -0.39 15.62
CA THR A 33 -18.71 0.75 14.87
C THR A 33 -18.29 0.77 13.40
N VAL A 34 -17.05 0.37 13.10
CA VAL A 34 -16.57 0.27 11.71
C VAL A 34 -17.35 -0.80 10.95
N LEU A 35 -17.64 -1.94 11.58
CA LEU A 35 -18.45 -2.99 10.97
C LEU A 35 -19.89 -2.52 10.72
N GLU A 36 -20.48 -1.74 11.62
CA GLU A 36 -21.80 -1.15 11.46
C GLU A 36 -21.87 -0.20 10.25
N GLU A 37 -20.84 0.63 10.07
CA GLU A 37 -20.73 1.55 8.93
C GLU A 37 -20.53 0.81 7.62
N LEU A 38 -19.60 -0.15 7.57
CA LEU A 38 -19.41 -1.01 6.40
C LEU A 38 -20.73 -1.69 6.03
N ASN A 39 -21.49 -2.20 6.99
CA ASN A 39 -22.77 -2.85 6.71
C ASN A 39 -23.79 -1.91 6.08
N ARG A 40 -23.81 -0.63 6.47
CA ARG A 40 -24.65 0.38 5.81
C ARG A 40 -24.20 0.61 4.36
N MET A 41 -22.89 0.69 4.13
CA MET A 41 -22.32 0.90 2.79
C MET A 41 -22.58 -0.27 1.83
N LYS A 42 -22.73 -1.50 2.31
CA LYS A 42 -23.05 -2.69 1.46
C LYS A 42 -24.28 -2.50 0.58
N ARG A 43 -25.20 -1.63 0.96
CA ARG A 43 -26.45 -1.37 0.22
C ARG A 43 -26.25 -0.49 -1.01
N LEU A 44 -25.11 0.19 -1.10
CA LEU A 44 -24.78 1.02 -2.26
C LEU A 44 -24.44 0.14 -3.48
N PRO A 45 -24.88 0.55 -4.68
CA PRO A 45 -24.57 -0.17 -5.92
C PRO A 45 -23.20 0.19 -6.51
N ASP A 46 -22.47 1.14 -5.90
CA ASP A 46 -21.20 1.67 -6.38
C ASP A 46 -19.97 0.89 -5.90
N GLU A 47 -18.78 1.41 -6.21
CA GLU A 47 -17.50 0.83 -5.80
C GLU A 47 -17.35 0.78 -4.27
N LEU A 48 -17.87 1.77 -3.51
CA LEU A 48 -17.84 1.74 -2.04
C LEU A 48 -18.65 0.56 -1.49
N GLY A 49 -19.84 0.32 -2.04
CA GLY A 49 -20.65 -0.84 -1.67
C GLY A 49 -19.98 -2.18 -2.05
N LYS A 50 -19.31 -2.22 -3.20
CA LYS A 50 -18.51 -3.39 -3.63
C LYS A 50 -17.34 -3.64 -2.69
N HIS A 51 -16.58 -2.60 -2.33
CA HIS A 51 -15.46 -2.68 -1.40
C HIS A 51 -15.90 -3.18 -0.02
N SER A 52 -16.99 -2.64 0.53
CA SER A 52 -17.57 -3.15 1.77
C SER A 52 -17.94 -4.63 1.68
N ARG A 53 -18.60 -5.06 0.59
CA ARG A 53 -18.90 -6.49 0.38
C ARG A 53 -17.63 -7.36 0.34
N THR A 54 -16.57 -6.88 -0.30
CA THR A 54 -15.26 -7.57 -0.33
C THR A 54 -14.64 -7.68 1.06
N VAL A 55 -14.65 -6.62 1.86
CA VAL A 55 -14.16 -6.64 3.25
C VAL A 55 -14.86 -7.73 4.07
N PHE A 56 -16.18 -7.85 3.95
CA PHE A 56 -16.93 -8.90 4.66
C PHE A 56 -16.62 -10.31 4.15
N ARG A 57 -16.38 -10.50 2.84
CA ARG A 57 -15.93 -11.81 2.31
C ARG A 57 -14.56 -12.17 2.86
N LEU A 58 -13.67 -11.18 3.01
CA LEU A 58 -12.35 -11.39 3.58
C LEU A 58 -12.44 -11.80 5.05
N PHE A 59 -13.27 -11.12 5.87
CA PHE A 59 -13.53 -11.53 7.24
C PHE A 59 -14.10 -12.95 7.34
N ASP A 60 -15.05 -13.32 6.48
CA ASP A 60 -15.63 -14.67 6.44
C ASP A 60 -14.58 -15.73 6.08
N SER A 61 -13.70 -15.44 5.11
CA SER A 61 -12.61 -16.33 4.70
C SER A 61 -11.62 -16.56 5.85
N ILE A 62 -11.15 -15.47 6.48
CA ILE A 62 -10.24 -15.52 7.63
C ILE A 62 -10.88 -16.28 8.80
N SER A 63 -12.16 -16.06 9.06
CA SER A 63 -12.87 -16.75 10.15
C SER A 63 -13.00 -18.26 9.91
N LYS A 64 -13.15 -18.70 8.65
CA LYS A 64 -13.25 -20.12 8.29
C LYS A 64 -11.89 -20.82 8.35
N GLU A 65 -10.84 -20.13 7.93
CA GLU A 65 -9.46 -20.65 7.96
C GLU A 65 -8.89 -20.68 9.38
N GLY A 66 -9.18 -19.65 10.19
CA GLY A 66 -8.49 -19.38 11.45
C GLY A 66 -8.91 -20.18 12.69
N ARG A 67 -9.91 -21.08 12.63
CA ARG A 67 -10.44 -21.88 13.79
C ARG A 67 -10.48 -21.11 15.12
N GLY A 68 -10.92 -19.85 15.11
CA GLY A 68 -10.76 -18.98 16.27
C GLY A 68 -11.87 -17.97 16.44
N ASP A 69 -11.84 -17.30 17.59
CA ASP A 69 -12.80 -16.28 17.99
C ASP A 69 -12.27 -14.89 17.61
N LEU A 70 -12.98 -14.20 16.70
CA LEU A 70 -12.67 -12.82 16.28
C LEU A 70 -12.56 -11.85 17.46
N HIS A 71 -13.17 -12.16 18.61
CA HIS A 71 -13.02 -11.38 19.84
C HIS A 71 -11.64 -11.57 20.48
N LYS A 72 -11.12 -12.81 20.49
CA LYS A 72 -9.81 -13.15 21.08
C LYS A 72 -8.64 -12.87 20.14
N GLY A 73 -8.92 -12.80 18.84
CA GLY A 73 -7.96 -12.54 17.79
C GLY A 73 -7.69 -13.76 16.91
N LEU A 74 -7.64 -13.52 15.60
CA LEU A 74 -7.28 -14.49 14.58
C LEU A 74 -5.90 -14.17 14.03
N ASN A 75 -5.00 -15.15 14.08
CA ASN A 75 -3.68 -15.00 13.48
C ASN A 75 -3.80 -15.06 11.96
N LEU A 76 -3.11 -14.15 11.29
CA LEU A 76 -2.98 -14.09 9.85
C LEU A 76 -1.61 -14.65 9.44
N ASP A 77 -1.48 -15.11 8.19
CA ASP A 77 -0.25 -15.72 7.67
C ASP A 77 0.98 -14.81 7.75
N ASN A 78 0.77 -13.50 7.70
CA ASN A 78 1.81 -12.48 7.84
C ASN A 78 2.28 -12.24 9.30
N GLY A 79 1.84 -13.06 10.25
CA GLY A 79 2.13 -12.95 11.68
C GLY A 79 1.37 -11.84 12.42
N ALA A 80 0.43 -11.17 11.74
CA ALA A 80 -0.50 -10.25 12.36
C ALA A 80 -1.59 -11.01 13.13
N SER A 81 -2.27 -10.32 14.04
CA SER A 81 -3.46 -10.84 14.73
C SER A 81 -4.60 -9.85 14.58
N LEU A 82 -5.67 -10.28 13.93
CA LEU A 82 -6.89 -9.51 13.67
C LEU A 82 -7.92 -9.75 14.77
N ARG A 83 -8.42 -8.70 15.43
CA ARG A 83 -9.53 -8.81 16.39
C ARG A 83 -10.58 -7.73 16.22
N ILE A 84 -11.80 -8.04 16.62
CA ILE A 84 -12.90 -7.09 16.69
C ILE A 84 -12.99 -6.52 18.11
N GLN A 85 -12.87 -5.20 18.24
CA GLN A 85 -13.03 -4.54 19.53
C GLN A 85 -14.51 -4.19 19.76
N LEU A 86 -15.08 -4.81 20.79
CA LEU A 86 -16.41 -4.44 21.29
C LEU A 86 -16.32 -3.22 22.18
N HIS A 87 -17.41 -2.46 22.28
CA HIS A 87 -17.52 -1.38 23.25
C HIS A 87 -17.45 -1.98 24.67
N SER A 88 -16.45 -1.62 25.48
CA SER A 88 -16.39 -2.08 26.87
C SER A 88 -15.92 -1.00 27.86
N LYS A 89 -16.78 0.00 28.07
CA LYS A 89 -17.45 0.33 29.35
C LYS A 89 -18.10 1.70 29.18
N ALA A 90 -19.42 1.73 29.34
CA ALA A 90 -20.14 2.97 29.58
C ALA A 90 -19.59 3.58 30.88
N GLY A 91 -18.94 4.75 30.80
CA GLY A 91 -18.67 5.53 32.01
C GLY A 91 -17.35 6.30 32.09
N MET A 92 -16.44 6.23 31.13
CA MET A 92 -15.20 7.02 31.24
C MET A 92 -14.78 7.59 29.88
N LEU A 93 -14.82 8.94 29.83
CA LEU A 93 -13.88 9.87 29.20
C LEU A 93 -14.67 11.11 28.76
N GLY A 94 -14.28 12.25 29.34
CA GLY A 94 -14.97 13.54 29.28
C GLY A 94 -15.08 14.17 27.89
N ASP A 95 -15.87 15.26 27.83
CA ASP A 95 -16.16 16.23 26.76
C ASP A 95 -16.46 15.76 25.33
N LEU A 96 -16.05 14.55 24.93
CA LEU A 96 -16.48 13.90 23.71
C LEU A 96 -17.84 13.26 23.94
N THR A 97 -18.89 13.94 23.52
CA THR A 97 -20.22 13.34 23.51
C THR A 97 -20.19 12.05 22.66
N PRO A 98 -20.58 10.88 23.22
CA PRO A 98 -20.64 9.61 22.49
C PRO A 98 -21.68 9.59 21.34
N SER A 99 -22.36 10.71 21.13
CA SER A 99 -23.37 10.94 20.10
C SER A 99 -22.77 11.15 18.71
N ILE A 100 -21.50 11.56 18.61
CA ILE A 100 -20.80 11.71 17.33
C ILE A 100 -20.10 10.39 16.99
N ARG A 101 -20.47 9.79 15.86
CA ARG A 101 -20.08 8.43 15.45
C ARG A 101 -18.56 8.23 15.37
N ASP A 102 -17.84 9.20 14.81
CA ASP A 102 -16.36 9.20 14.70
C ASP A 102 -15.68 9.03 16.06
N ASN A 103 -16.27 9.60 17.12
CA ASN A 103 -15.70 9.53 18.46
C ASN A 103 -15.66 8.10 18.97
N ARG A 104 -16.54 7.20 18.52
CA ARG A 104 -16.59 5.81 19.01
C ARG A 104 -15.38 4.99 18.57
N ILE A 105 -14.88 5.24 17.37
CA ILE A 105 -13.67 4.60 16.85
C ILE A 105 -12.46 5.07 17.67
N LEU A 106 -12.35 6.40 17.89
CA LEU A 106 -11.31 6.99 18.73
C LEU A 106 -11.37 6.52 20.18
N MET A 107 -12.56 6.39 20.77
CA MET A 107 -12.75 5.86 22.13
C MET A 107 -12.34 4.39 22.23
N SER A 108 -12.56 3.61 21.19
CA SER A 108 -12.08 2.22 21.15
C SER A 108 -10.54 2.17 21.15
N ALA A 109 -9.89 3.07 20.41
CA ALA A 109 -8.44 3.20 20.41
C ALA A 109 -7.89 3.66 21.77
N LEU A 110 -8.51 4.68 22.37
CA LEU A 110 -8.10 5.22 23.66
C LEU A 110 -8.24 4.18 24.78
N LEU A 111 -9.34 3.41 24.80
CA LEU A 111 -9.52 2.32 25.76
C LEU A 111 -8.39 1.27 25.68
N LEU A 112 -7.93 0.94 24.47
CA LEU A 112 -6.82 0.00 24.29
C LEU A 112 -5.49 0.60 24.78
N GLN A 113 -5.30 1.91 24.58
CA GLN A 113 -4.13 2.62 25.11
C GLN A 113 -4.15 2.63 26.64
N GLU A 114 -5.31 2.86 27.27
CA GLU A 114 -5.50 2.78 28.73
C GLU A 114 -5.30 1.37 29.29
N GLN A 115 -5.62 0.33 28.52
CA GLN A 115 -5.26 -1.06 28.83
C GLN A 115 -3.77 -1.36 28.66
N GLY A 116 -2.98 -0.34 28.29
CA GLY A 116 -1.53 -0.37 28.19
C GLY A 116 -1.01 -0.79 26.82
N GLU A 117 -1.85 -0.91 25.79
CA GLU A 117 -1.37 -1.23 24.44
C GLU A 117 -0.67 -0.05 23.75
N VAL A 118 0.24 -0.34 22.83
CA VAL A 118 0.89 0.69 21.99
C VAL A 118 -0.01 0.90 20.78
N VAL A 119 -0.94 1.83 20.90
CA VAL A 119 -2.01 2.04 19.92
C VAL A 119 -1.62 3.10 18.89
N VAL A 120 -1.85 2.78 17.61
CA VAL A 120 -1.77 3.71 16.49
C VAL A 120 -3.13 3.73 15.78
N PHE A 121 -3.75 4.90 15.71
CA PHE A 121 -4.96 5.12 14.95
C PHE A 121 -4.62 5.33 13.47
N VAL A 122 -5.26 4.57 12.58
CA VAL A 122 -4.98 4.64 11.14
C VAL A 122 -6.22 5.14 10.41
N SER A 123 -6.09 6.28 9.73
CA SER A 123 -7.16 6.86 8.91
C SER A 123 -6.61 7.55 7.67
N LYS A 124 -7.44 7.64 6.62
CA LYS A 124 -7.20 8.48 5.45
C LYS A 124 -7.69 9.92 5.64
N ASP A 125 -8.56 10.17 6.63
CA ASP A 125 -9.10 11.49 6.89
C ASP A 125 -8.17 12.28 7.82
N PHE A 126 -7.66 13.40 7.33
CA PHE A 126 -6.80 14.31 8.10
C PHE A 126 -7.51 14.83 9.36
N ALA A 127 -8.81 15.14 9.29
CA ALA A 127 -9.55 15.65 10.44
C ALA A 127 -9.68 14.59 11.54
N ALA A 128 -9.88 13.32 11.16
CA ALA A 128 -9.91 12.20 12.11
C ALA A 128 -8.55 12.01 12.80
N ARG A 129 -7.45 12.15 12.06
CA ARG A 129 -6.08 12.07 12.64
C ARG A 129 -5.80 13.21 13.61
N ILE A 130 -6.15 14.44 13.26
CA ILE A 130 -6.00 15.59 14.17
C ILE A 130 -6.81 15.40 15.47
N LYS A 131 -8.04 14.87 15.37
CA LYS A 131 -8.84 14.55 16.57
C LYS A 131 -8.17 13.49 17.43
N ALA A 132 -7.57 12.46 16.83
CA ALA A 132 -6.85 11.40 17.55
C ALA A 132 -5.62 11.97 18.29
N GLU A 133 -4.81 12.79 17.62
CA GLU A 133 -3.65 13.45 18.21
C GLU A 133 -4.05 14.40 19.35
N ALA A 134 -5.15 15.14 19.18
CA ALA A 134 -5.67 16.05 20.19
C ALA A 134 -6.10 15.36 21.50
N ILE A 135 -6.40 14.05 21.45
CA ILE A 135 -6.73 13.23 22.62
C ILE A 135 -5.57 12.32 23.07
N GLY A 136 -4.37 12.51 22.51
CA GLY A 136 -3.16 11.78 22.94
C GLY A 136 -2.93 10.42 22.28
N LEU A 137 -3.63 10.11 21.18
CA LEU A 137 -3.35 8.92 20.37
C LEU A 137 -2.29 9.22 19.31
N GLU A 138 -1.39 8.26 19.06
CA GLU A 138 -0.57 8.25 17.85
C GLU A 138 -1.49 8.02 16.65
N ALA A 139 -1.36 8.82 15.59
CA ALA A 139 -2.16 8.70 14.38
C ALA A 139 -1.28 8.64 13.13
N GLU A 140 -1.62 7.78 12.19
CA GLU A 140 -0.88 7.62 10.94
C GLU A 140 -1.81 7.65 9.71
N ASP A 141 -1.29 8.20 8.60
CA ASP A 141 -1.94 8.11 7.30
C ASP A 141 -1.80 6.69 6.75
N TYR A 142 -2.92 6.08 6.37
CA TYR A 142 -2.90 4.77 5.72
C TYR A 142 -2.03 4.73 4.45
N GLU A 143 -2.00 5.81 3.66
CA GLU A 143 -1.15 5.83 2.46
C GLU A 143 0.33 5.78 2.83
N ASN A 144 0.77 6.45 3.90
CA ASN A 144 2.16 6.39 4.37
C ASN A 144 2.57 4.97 4.79
N LEU A 145 1.65 4.22 5.39
CA LEU A 145 1.84 2.82 5.76
C LEU A 145 1.91 1.87 4.55
N LYS A 146 1.20 2.22 3.47
CA LYS A 146 1.20 1.49 2.19
C LYS A 146 2.58 1.54 1.50
N PHE A 147 3.40 2.56 1.75
CA PHE A 147 4.67 2.77 1.05
C PHE A 147 5.85 1.88 1.50
N SER A 148 5.62 0.80 2.26
CA SER A 148 6.59 -0.31 2.36
C SER A 148 6.53 -1.22 1.13
N TYR A 149 6.59 -0.64 -0.07
CA TYR A 149 6.58 -1.34 -1.36
C TYR A 149 8.00 -1.62 -1.87
N ASP A 150 8.65 -2.64 -1.30
CA ASP A 150 9.80 -3.29 -1.95
C ASP A 150 9.37 -4.32 -3.02
N GLY A 151 8.08 -4.64 -3.11
CA GLY A 151 7.57 -5.74 -3.95
C GLY A 151 6.75 -5.37 -5.19
N LEU A 152 6.42 -4.09 -5.43
CA LEU A 152 5.65 -3.71 -6.62
C LEU A 152 6.57 -3.62 -7.84
N TYR A 153 6.19 -4.34 -8.90
CA TYR A 153 6.83 -4.20 -10.21
C TYR A 153 6.65 -2.76 -10.73
N ARG A 154 7.75 -2.01 -10.83
CA ARG A 154 7.73 -0.61 -11.23
C ARG A 154 7.77 -0.39 -12.74
N GLY A 155 7.96 -1.45 -13.53
CA GLY A 155 8.16 -1.36 -14.98
C GLY A 155 9.51 -0.76 -15.37
N ILE A 156 10.28 -0.23 -14.42
CA ILE A 156 11.62 0.31 -14.61
C ILE A 156 12.52 -0.12 -13.44
N ARG A 157 13.74 -0.58 -13.75
CA ARG A 157 14.76 -0.93 -12.75
C ARG A 157 16.04 -0.12 -12.91
N LEU A 158 16.81 -0.02 -11.83
CA LEU A 158 18.17 0.49 -11.87
C LEU A 158 19.13 -0.70 -11.94
N ILE A 159 20.11 -0.64 -12.84
CA ILE A 159 21.18 -1.63 -12.92
C ILE A 159 22.53 -0.91 -12.91
N ASP A 160 23.46 -1.46 -12.13
CA ASP A 160 24.86 -1.06 -12.15
C ASP A 160 25.56 -1.80 -13.28
N VAL A 161 26.26 -1.05 -14.11
CA VAL A 161 27.04 -1.56 -15.25
C VAL A 161 28.41 -0.90 -15.27
N THR A 162 29.35 -1.52 -15.94
CA THR A 162 30.65 -0.92 -16.22
C THR A 162 30.52 0.17 -17.27
N LYS A 163 31.41 1.17 -17.26
CA LYS A 163 31.50 2.15 -18.34
C LYS A 163 31.65 1.51 -19.72
N ARG A 164 32.41 0.42 -19.80
CA ARG A 164 32.62 -0.33 -21.04
C ARG A 164 31.30 -0.85 -21.61
N GLU A 165 30.43 -1.40 -20.78
CA GLU A 165 29.11 -1.88 -21.20
C GLU A 165 28.21 -0.73 -21.68
N VAL A 166 28.29 0.45 -21.06
CA VAL A 166 27.57 1.65 -21.53
C VAL A 166 28.09 2.09 -22.91
N ASP A 167 29.42 2.12 -23.09
CA ASP A 167 30.06 2.49 -24.35
C ASP A 167 29.73 1.49 -25.48
N GLU A 168 29.79 0.19 -25.18
CA GLU A 168 29.37 -0.88 -26.09
C GLU A 168 27.87 -0.80 -26.41
N PHE A 169 27.02 -0.50 -25.42
CA PHE A 169 25.58 -0.31 -25.66
C PHE A 169 25.28 0.85 -26.62
N PHE A 170 25.98 1.98 -26.49
CA PHE A 170 25.83 3.09 -27.43
C PHE A 170 26.32 2.77 -28.84
N LYS A 171 27.31 1.89 -28.98
CA LYS A 171 27.90 1.50 -30.26
C LYS A 171 27.10 0.40 -30.96
N ASP A 172 26.80 -0.67 -30.23
CA ASP A 172 26.27 -1.92 -30.76
C ASP A 172 24.75 -2.03 -30.56
N SER A 173 24.12 -1.06 -29.87
CA SER A 173 22.67 -0.98 -29.62
C SER A 173 22.08 -2.22 -28.93
N ILE A 174 22.89 -2.92 -28.15
CA ILE A 174 22.48 -4.11 -27.43
C ILE A 174 23.32 -4.27 -26.16
N LEU A 175 22.66 -4.66 -25.06
CA LEU A 175 23.32 -5.12 -23.85
C LEU A 175 22.75 -6.50 -23.52
N LYS A 176 23.62 -7.52 -23.51
CA LYS A 176 23.22 -8.87 -23.09
C LYS A 176 23.08 -8.90 -21.58
N VAL A 177 21.95 -9.41 -21.10
CA VAL A 177 21.68 -9.56 -19.67
C VAL A 177 21.24 -10.98 -19.40
N GLU A 178 21.52 -11.50 -18.22
CA GLU A 178 20.92 -12.77 -17.80
C GLU A 178 19.42 -12.58 -17.64
N ALA A 179 18.62 -13.44 -18.28
CA ALA A 179 17.15 -13.32 -18.30
C ALA A 179 16.48 -13.49 -16.92
N ASN A 180 17.24 -13.83 -15.87
CA ASN A 180 16.72 -14.10 -14.54
C ASN A 180 16.05 -12.85 -13.93
N GLY A 181 14.73 -12.92 -13.77
CA GLY A 181 13.96 -11.88 -13.10
C GLY A 181 13.59 -10.66 -13.95
N TRP A 182 13.96 -10.62 -15.24
CA TRP A 182 13.49 -9.59 -16.17
C TRP A 182 12.08 -9.91 -16.69
N LYS A 183 11.26 -8.89 -16.87
CA LYS A 183 9.93 -8.99 -17.48
C LYS A 183 9.95 -8.44 -18.91
N PRO A 184 9.13 -8.98 -19.83
CA PRO A 184 8.98 -8.39 -21.17
C PRO A 184 8.60 -6.92 -21.09
N ASN A 185 9.23 -6.09 -21.92
CA ASN A 185 9.03 -4.62 -21.95
C ASN A 185 9.41 -3.89 -20.66
N GLU A 186 10.20 -4.52 -19.78
CA GLU A 186 10.76 -3.85 -18.61
C GLU A 186 11.84 -2.86 -19.03
N TYR A 187 11.76 -1.63 -18.54
CA TYR A 187 12.77 -0.62 -18.77
C TYR A 187 13.91 -0.72 -17.75
N CYS A 188 15.10 -0.27 -18.12
CA CYS A 188 16.19 -0.12 -17.17
C CYS A 188 16.97 1.17 -17.36
N VAL A 189 17.42 1.72 -16.24
CA VAL A 189 18.42 2.77 -16.17
C VAL A 189 19.75 2.11 -15.83
N MET A 190 20.70 2.23 -16.74
CA MET A 190 22.07 1.80 -16.56
C MET A 190 22.87 2.93 -15.94
N LYS A 191 23.62 2.65 -14.87
CA LYS A 191 24.57 3.59 -14.28
C LYS A 191 25.93 2.94 -14.10
N SER A 192 26.97 3.70 -14.43
CA SER A 192 28.35 3.33 -14.10
C SER A 192 28.91 4.21 -12.98
N PRO A 193 29.87 3.70 -12.18
CA PRO A 193 30.57 4.49 -11.17
C PRO A 193 31.24 5.76 -11.72
N GLU A 194 31.62 5.75 -13.00
CA GLU A 194 32.26 6.84 -13.72
C GLU A 194 31.26 7.87 -14.29
N ASN A 195 30.05 7.96 -13.73
CA ASN A 195 28.97 8.85 -14.16
C ASN A 195 28.51 8.66 -15.62
N SER A 196 28.75 7.49 -16.22
CA SER A 196 28.17 7.14 -17.52
C SER A 196 26.81 6.49 -17.32
N SER A 197 25.83 6.78 -18.18
CA SER A 197 24.49 6.23 -18.04
C SER A 197 23.79 6.05 -19.39
N ALA A 198 22.88 5.07 -19.43
CA ALA A 198 22.05 4.79 -20.57
C ALA A 198 20.65 4.33 -20.11
N ILE A 199 19.70 4.32 -21.03
CA ILE A 199 18.34 3.82 -20.79
C ILE A 199 18.03 2.82 -21.89
N GLY A 200 17.44 1.70 -21.52
CA GLY A 200 17.02 0.67 -22.46
C GLY A 200 15.74 -0.04 -22.04
N LYS A 201 15.23 -0.86 -22.96
CA LYS A 201 14.06 -1.72 -22.79
C LYS A 201 14.47 -3.16 -23.01
N TYR A 202 14.05 -4.05 -22.12
CA TYR A 202 14.31 -5.47 -22.23
C TYR A 202 13.40 -6.13 -23.26
N ASP A 203 14.04 -6.82 -24.19
CA ASP A 203 13.43 -7.65 -25.21
C ASP A 203 13.54 -9.12 -24.79
N ALA A 204 12.39 -9.73 -24.49
CA ALA A 204 12.33 -11.10 -24.03
C ALA A 204 12.58 -12.15 -25.14
N ALA A 205 12.45 -11.78 -26.42
CA ALA A 205 12.74 -12.69 -27.53
C ALA A 205 14.25 -12.89 -27.70
N ASP A 206 15.01 -11.80 -27.57
CA ASP A 206 16.47 -11.81 -27.74
C ASP A 206 17.24 -11.93 -26.41
N GLY A 207 16.54 -11.89 -25.27
CA GLY A 207 17.16 -11.93 -23.94
C GLY A 207 18.14 -10.77 -23.70
N SER A 208 17.84 -9.59 -24.21
CA SER A 208 18.76 -8.45 -24.22
C SER A 208 18.04 -7.13 -23.98
N VAL A 209 18.79 -6.13 -23.53
CA VAL A 209 18.33 -4.74 -23.42
C VAL A 209 18.69 -4.00 -24.70
N LYS A 210 17.72 -3.26 -25.25
CA LYS A 210 17.87 -2.44 -26.46
C LYS A 210 17.62 -0.96 -26.16
N PRO A 211 18.19 -0.01 -26.92
CA PRO A 211 17.90 1.41 -26.79
C PRO A 211 16.42 1.72 -27.01
N LEU A 212 15.97 2.84 -26.44
CA LEU A 212 14.66 3.39 -26.73
C LEU A 212 14.56 3.86 -28.19
N ILE A 213 13.35 3.82 -28.74
CA ILE A 213 13.04 4.29 -30.08
C ILE A 213 13.31 5.80 -30.14
N LYS A 214 14.01 6.24 -31.19
CA LYS A 214 14.20 7.66 -31.48
C LYS A 214 12.92 8.20 -32.12
N PHE A 215 12.26 9.14 -31.47
CA PHE A 215 11.15 9.90 -32.03
C PHE A 215 11.63 11.29 -32.46
N SER A 216 11.25 11.72 -33.67
CA SER A 216 11.68 12.99 -34.26
C SER A 216 10.71 14.15 -34.00
N ASP A 217 9.42 13.88 -33.80
CA ASP A 217 8.41 14.89 -33.46
C ASP A 217 7.16 14.24 -32.85
N LEU A 218 6.70 14.77 -31.72
CA LEU A 218 5.46 14.38 -31.02
C LEU A 218 4.58 15.62 -30.85
N TRP A 219 4.40 16.38 -31.92
CA TRP A 219 3.64 17.64 -31.93
C TRP A 219 4.10 18.61 -30.82
N GLY A 220 5.42 18.75 -30.67
CA GLY A 220 6.02 19.62 -29.65
C GLY A 220 6.08 19.03 -28.23
N VAL A 221 5.56 17.83 -27.98
CA VAL A 221 5.72 17.14 -26.69
C VAL A 221 7.13 16.57 -26.56
N ARG A 222 7.80 16.90 -25.45
CA ARG A 222 9.14 16.40 -25.13
C ARG A 222 9.18 15.84 -23.71
N PRO A 223 9.68 14.61 -23.51
CA PRO A 223 9.82 14.05 -22.17
C PRO A 223 10.89 14.83 -21.38
N ARG A 224 10.58 15.13 -20.11
CA ARG A 224 11.42 15.90 -19.19
C ARG A 224 12.22 15.04 -18.22
N ASN A 225 11.84 13.77 -18.05
CA ASN A 225 12.52 12.80 -17.18
C ASN A 225 12.57 11.42 -17.84
N VAL A 226 13.22 10.46 -17.18
CA VAL A 226 13.42 9.10 -17.68
C VAL A 226 12.09 8.38 -17.85
N GLU A 227 11.21 8.52 -16.88
CA GLU A 227 9.90 7.87 -16.83
C GLU A 227 9.03 8.32 -18.01
N GLN A 228 9.06 9.60 -18.34
CA GLN A 228 8.37 10.13 -19.53
C GLN A 228 9.00 9.64 -20.83
N LYS A 229 10.33 9.45 -20.90
CA LYS A 229 10.97 8.82 -22.07
C LYS A 229 10.48 7.39 -22.27
N CYS A 230 10.39 6.61 -21.18
CA CYS A 230 9.84 5.25 -21.21
C CYS A 230 8.36 5.24 -21.61
N ALA A 231 7.55 6.17 -21.09
CA ALA A 231 6.14 6.27 -21.44
C ALA A 231 5.94 6.60 -22.93
N VAL A 232 6.74 7.52 -23.48
CA VAL A 232 6.73 7.85 -24.90
C VAL A 232 7.17 6.65 -25.75
N ASP A 233 8.25 5.98 -25.38
CA ASP A 233 8.70 4.76 -26.06
C ASP A 233 7.59 3.70 -26.11
N LEU A 234 6.90 3.47 -24.99
CA LEU A 234 5.80 2.50 -24.90
C LEU A 234 4.65 2.85 -25.86
N LEU A 235 4.28 4.13 -25.96
CA LEU A 235 3.16 4.58 -26.79
C LEU A 235 3.51 4.60 -28.29
N CYS A 236 4.79 4.75 -28.61
CA CYS A 236 5.27 4.84 -29.98
C CYS A 236 5.86 3.53 -30.51
N ALA A 237 6.08 2.54 -29.64
CA ALA A 237 6.53 1.21 -30.04
C ALA A 237 5.39 0.45 -30.71
N THR A 238 5.46 0.34 -32.05
CA THR A 238 4.69 -0.60 -32.87
C THR A 238 5.44 -1.90 -33.07
#